data_AF-A0A829HPU2-F1
#
_entry.id   AF-A0A829HPU2-F1
#
_cell.length_a   1.000
_cell.length_b   1.000
_cell.length_c   1.000
_cell.angle_alpha   90.00
_cell.angle_beta   90.00
_cell.angle_gamma   90.00
#
_symmetry.space_group_name_H-M   'P 1'
#
loop_
_entity.id
_entity.type
_entity.pdbx_description
1 polymer ?
#
loop_
_entity_poly.entity_id
_entity_poly.type
_entity_poly.pdbx_seq_one_letter_code
_entity_poly.pdbx_strand_id
1 'polypeptide(L)' 'MYAESASGEVRAVIGSNLRPGNVWQTVELPRLMDNPHVNRIVVIDPDTGIETTVFQR' A
#
# COMPACT_ATOMS: atom_id res chain seq x y z
N MET A 1 8.62 -12.20 3.17
CA MET A 1 9.21 -11.01 2.48
C MET A 1 8.37 -9.78 2.86
N TYR A 2 8.98 -8.66 3.27
CA TYR A 2 8.45 -7.50 4.04
C TYR A 2 6.91 -7.27 4.18
N ALA A 3 6.11 -7.42 3.13
CA ALA A 3 4.64 -7.33 3.19
C ALA A 3 3.97 -8.41 4.06
N GLU A 4 4.55 -9.61 4.14
CA GLU A 4 4.02 -10.73 4.94
C GLU A 4 4.20 -10.51 6.45
N SER A 5 5.23 -9.77 6.86
CA SER A 5 5.47 -9.41 8.25
C SER A 5 4.69 -8.16 8.69
N ALA A 6 4.00 -7.49 7.77
CA ALA A 6 3.20 -6.31 8.09
C ALA A 6 1.94 -6.72 8.88
N SER A 7 1.52 -5.87 9.80
CA SER A 7 0.29 -6.05 10.57
C SER A 7 -0.30 -4.70 10.97
N GLY A 8 -1.60 -4.66 11.24
CA GLY A 8 -2.33 -3.43 11.54
C GLY A 8 -2.48 -2.52 10.33
N GLU A 9 -2.22 -1.23 10.53
CA GLU A 9 -2.26 -0.21 9.49
C GLU A 9 -0.92 -0.12 8.76
N VAL A 10 -0.97 -0.18 7.44
CA VAL A 10 0.19 0.01 6.56
C VAL A 10 0.07 1.34 5.85
N ARG A 11 1.13 2.15 5.92
CA ARG A 11 1.23 3.45 5.24
C ARG A 11 2.29 3.37 4.15
N ALA A 12 1.92 3.74 2.92
CA ALA A 12 2.81 3.74 1.77
C ALA A 12 2.86 5.12 1.13
N VAL A 13 4.06 5.64 0.85
CA VAL A 13 4.24 6.92 0.15
C VAL A 13 4.47 6.63 -1.33
N ILE A 14 3.50 6.99 -2.18
CA ILE A 14 3.47 6.58 -3.58
C ILE A 14 3.24 7.80 -4.46
N GLY A 15 4.16 8.06 -5.39
CA GLY A 15 4.02 9.15 -6.35
C GLY A 15 2.88 8.94 -7.33
N SER A 16 2.31 10.04 -7.84
CA SER A 16 1.15 10.05 -8.73
C SER A 16 1.43 9.49 -10.13
N ASN A 17 2.66 9.59 -10.63
CA ASN A 17 3.05 9.11 -11.95
C ASN A 17 3.78 7.75 -11.87
N LEU A 18 3.01 6.68 -11.79
CA LEU A 18 3.55 5.31 -11.69
C LEU A 18 3.85 4.70 -13.05
N ARG A 19 4.99 4.02 -13.15
CA ARG A 19 5.33 3.23 -14.33
C ARG A 19 4.39 2.02 -14.44
N PRO A 20 3.86 1.69 -15.63
CA PRO A 20 3.11 0.46 -15.83
C PRO A 20 3.93 -0.77 -15.39
N GLY A 21 3.31 -1.68 -14.63
CA GLY A 21 3.98 -2.88 -14.12
C GLY A 21 4.94 -2.63 -12.95
N ASN A 22 4.80 -1.53 -12.21
CA ASN A 22 5.59 -1.31 -11.00
C ASN A 22 5.32 -2.37 -9.92
N VAL A 23 6.33 -2.60 -9.08
CA VAL A 23 6.33 -3.61 -8.02
C VAL A 23 5.24 -3.34 -6.98
N TRP A 24 4.96 -2.06 -6.66
CA TRP A 24 3.90 -1.68 -5.73
C TRP A 24 2.54 -2.24 -6.16
N GLN A 25 2.10 -1.95 -7.39
CA GLN A 25 0.79 -2.37 -7.89
C GLN A 25 0.70 -3.87 -8.19
N THR A 26 1.80 -4.48 -8.66
CA THR A 26 1.77 -5.86 -9.17
C THR A 26 2.14 -6.92 -8.14
N VAL A 27 2.86 -6.56 -7.09
CA VAL A 27 3.38 -7.51 -6.11
C VAL A 27 3.04 -7.10 -4.68
N GLU A 28 3.38 -5.88 -4.28
CA GLU A 28 3.29 -5.48 -2.86
C GLU A 28 1.85 -5.27 -2.42
N LEU A 29 1.06 -4.49 -3.15
CA LEU A 29 -0.32 -4.18 -2.80
C LEU A 29 -1.20 -5.44 -2.73
N PRO A 30 -1.18 -6.37 -3.71
CA PRO A 30 -1.93 -7.63 -3.59
C PRO A 30 -1.52 -8.45 -2.36
N ARG A 31 -0.21 -8.58 -2.08
CA ARG A 31 0.27 -9.34 -0.91
C ARG A 31 -0.12 -8.71 0.42
N LEU A 32 -0.17 -7.38 0.50
CA LEU A 32 -0.65 -6.66 1.68
C LEU A 32 -2.16 -6.85 1.88
N MET A 33 -2.94 -6.83 0.79
CA MET A 33 -4.39 -7.09 0.82
C MET A 33 -4.71 -8.55 1.17
N ASP A 34 -3.85 -9.50 0.80
CA ASP A 34 -4.00 -10.92 1.15
C ASP A 34 -3.53 -11.25 2.58
N ASN A 35 -2.69 -10.39 3.19
CA ASN A 35 -2.21 -10.61 4.55
C ASN A 35 -3.35 -10.42 5.57
N PRO A 36 -3.76 -11.46 6.32
CA PRO A 36 -4.87 -11.38 7.27
C PRO A 36 -4.60 -10.44 8.45
N HIS A 37 -3.32 -10.13 8.72
CA HIS A 37 -2.92 -9.27 9.82
C HIS A 37 -2.97 -7.78 9.47
N VAL A 38 -3.09 -7.41 8.20
CA VAL A 38 -3.23 -6.02 7.74
C VAL A 38 -4.72 -5.63 7.72
N ASN A 39 -5.12 -4.62 8.47
CA ASN A 39 -6.52 -4.20 8.54
C ASN A 39 -6.83 -2.93 7.73
N ARG A 40 -5.81 -2.14 7.38
CA ARG A 40 -5.94 -0.89 6.65
C ARG A 40 -4.67 -0.58 5.87
N ILE A 41 -4.83 -0.11 4.64
CA ILE A 41 -3.72 0.41 3.82
C ILE A 41 -4.03 1.84 3.42
N VAL A 42 -3.13 2.75 3.76
CA VAL A 42 -3.20 4.17 3.41
C VAL A 42 -2.05 4.51 2.47
N VAL A 43 -2.38 5.14 1.35
CA VAL A 43 -1.40 5.70 0.41
C VAL A 43 -1.33 7.20 0.62
N ILE A 44 -0.11 7.73 0.69
CA ILE A 44 0.18 9.15 0.86
C ILE A 44 0.79 9.65 -0.45
N ASP A 45 0.16 10.66 -1.04
CA ASP A 45 0.75 11.39 -2.15
C ASP A 45 1.92 12.26 -1.61
N PRO A 46 3.14 12.10 -2.14
CA PRO A 46 4.33 12.78 -1.59
C PRO A 46 4.32 14.29 -1.85
N ASP A 47 3.60 14.77 -2.85
CA ASP A 47 3.59 16.18 -3.26
C ASP A 47 2.58 16.99 -2.45
N THR A 48 1.45 16.39 -2.14
CA THR A 48 0.30 17.03 -1.46
C THR A 48 0.13 16.61 0.00
N GLY A 49 0.73 15.47 0.40
CA GLY A 49 0.50 14.84 1.69
C GLY A 49 -0.91 14.26 1.85
N ILE A 50 -1.71 14.23 0.78
CA ILE A 50 -3.08 13.69 0.83
C ILE A 50 -3.02 12.19 1.09
N GLU A 51 -3.76 11.76 2.10
CA GLU A 51 -3.91 10.36 2.46
C GLU A 51 -5.16 9.76 1.83
N THR A 52 -5.01 8.65 1.14
CA THR A 52 -6.10 7.88 0.56
C THR A 52 -6.09 6.47 1.15
N THR A 53 -7.20 6.07 1.76
CA THR A 53 -7.36 4.66 2.19
C THR A 53 -7.68 3.82 0.96
N VAL A 54 -6.79 2.90 0.61
CA VAL A 54 -6.91 2.02 -0.57
C VAL A 54 -7.39 0.62 -0.22
N PHE A 55 -7.39 0.27 1.06
CA PHE A 55 -7.89 -1.00 1.58
C PHE A 55 -8.30 -0.87 3.05
N GLN A 56 -9.39 -1.51 3.44
CA GLN A 56 -9.83 -1.66 4.83
C GLN A 56 -10.69 -2.93 4.99
N ARG A 57 -10.53 -3.65 6.12
CA ARG A 57 -11.40 -4.76 6.53
C ARG A 57 -12.37 -4.37 7.63
#